data_AF-A0A7J7ISI1-F1
#
_entry.id   AF-A0A7J7ISI1-F1
#
_cell.length_a   1.000
_cell.length_b   1.000
_cell.length_c   1.000
_cell.angle_alpha   90.00
_cell.angle_beta   90.00
_cell.angle_gamma   90.00
#
_symmetry.space_group_name_H-M   'P 1'
#
loop_
_entity.id
_entity.type
_entity.pdbx_description
1 polymer ?
#
loop_
_entity_poly.entity_id
_entity_poly.type
_entity_poly.pdbx_seq_one_letter_code
_entity_poly.pdbx_strand_id
1 'polypeptide(L)'
;MIILSSLMVTDNAALAEATVAASESLASEKSELKNFAPVFAQENVTFQVVAGETYNALHTLHATDDNGDNITYAISAGPSELSVSSEGVVTWGPVVYTDNNTVIITASDGSATASLSPQVAICNCQNEGVCQWEVTSTSNWYTVPCQCTAGWTGDKCDEDIDGCAEAPCFTACSDVLASKVEEQGSEFICDPCPAGLDGDGVSCYDVNECLTEEPCEHGLCENTAGSFLCSCNEGFALGPDGRSCLDINECLLNKHDCNEKSVCTNTEGSYECTCKSGTSCNLYAE
;
A
#
# COMPACT_ATOMS: atom_id res chain seq x y z
N MET A 1 73.66 31.10 9.69
CA MET A 1 74.78 30.15 9.83
C MET A 1 75.22 29.56 8.49
N ILE A 2 74.33 29.45 7.49
CA ILE A 2 74.60 28.82 6.18
C ILE A 2 75.44 29.70 5.22
N ILE A 3 75.26 31.03 5.25
CA ILE A 3 76.02 31.95 4.40
C ILE A 3 77.53 31.94 4.74
N LEU A 4 77.90 31.87 6.02
CA LEU A 4 79.31 31.82 6.43
C LEU A 4 80.01 30.53 5.98
N SER A 5 79.32 29.39 6.00
CA SER A 5 79.87 28.11 5.53
C SER A 5 80.05 28.06 4.01
N SER A 6 79.13 28.66 3.24
CA SER A 6 79.23 28.72 1.77
C SER A 6 80.29 29.71 1.28
N LEU A 7 80.55 30.79 2.03
CA LEU A 7 81.67 31.72 1.75
C LEU A 7 83.04 31.04 1.92
N MET A 8 83.20 30.21 2.96
CA MET A 8 84.45 29.49 3.25
C MET A 8 84.85 28.44 2.21
N VAL A 9 83.91 28.05 1.34
CA VAL A 9 84.11 26.99 0.33
C VAL A 9 84.30 27.58 -1.07
N THR A 10 83.70 28.74 -1.36
CA THR A 10 83.66 29.31 -2.71
C THR A 10 84.57 30.52 -2.91
N ASP A 11 85.01 31.17 -1.81
CA ASP A 11 85.83 32.40 -1.78
C ASP A 11 85.28 33.54 -2.66
N ASN A 12 83.98 33.47 -2.98
CA ASN A 12 83.26 34.40 -3.83
C ASN A 12 81.87 34.63 -3.24
N ALA A 13 81.65 35.82 -2.69
CA ALA A 13 80.42 36.19 -2.00
C ALA A 13 79.18 36.08 -2.91
N ALA A 14 79.30 36.44 -4.19
CA ALA A 14 78.19 36.35 -5.14
C ALA A 14 77.81 34.89 -5.43
N LEU A 15 78.79 33.98 -5.45
CA LEU A 15 78.55 32.55 -5.65
C LEU A 15 77.95 31.89 -4.40
N ALA A 16 78.37 32.32 -3.20
CA ALA A 16 77.81 31.86 -1.95
C ALA A 16 76.34 32.28 -1.77
N GLU A 17 75.99 33.52 -2.10
CA GLU A 17 74.60 34.00 -2.10
C GLU A 17 73.73 33.27 -3.13
N ALA A 18 74.23 33.07 -4.35
CA ALA A 18 73.53 32.30 -5.38
C ALA A 18 73.29 30.83 -4.96
N THR A 19 74.24 30.23 -4.24
CA THR A 19 74.12 28.85 -3.74
C THR A 19 73.08 28.75 -2.63
N VAL A 20 73.00 29.73 -1.72
CA VAL A 20 71.96 29.78 -0.68
C VAL A 20 70.59 29.98 -1.31
N ALA A 21 70.45 30.94 -2.22
CA ALA A 21 69.20 31.18 -2.94
C ALA A 21 68.74 29.94 -3.74
N ALA A 22 69.67 29.23 -4.40
CA ALA A 22 69.36 27.97 -5.07
C ALA A 22 68.97 26.87 -4.08
N SER A 23 69.61 26.77 -2.91
CA SER A 23 69.26 25.78 -1.89
C SER A 23 67.90 26.05 -1.24
N GLU A 24 67.53 27.32 -1.04
CA GLU A 24 66.23 27.74 -0.54
C GLU A 24 65.14 27.51 -1.61
N SER A 25 65.43 27.84 -2.87
CA SER A 25 64.56 27.55 -4.02
C SER A 25 64.31 26.05 -4.18
N LEU A 26 65.36 25.22 -4.14
CA LEU A 26 65.22 23.76 -4.20
C LEU A 26 64.49 23.19 -2.98
N ALA A 27 64.65 23.79 -1.79
CA ALA A 27 63.92 23.37 -0.60
C ALA A 27 62.43 23.71 -0.71
N SER A 28 62.10 24.88 -1.26
CA SER A 28 60.73 25.33 -1.56
C SER A 28 60.08 24.44 -2.64
N GLU A 29 60.77 24.20 -3.76
CA GLU A 29 60.28 23.30 -4.81
C GLU A 29 60.11 21.86 -4.29
N LYS A 30 61.03 21.38 -3.43
CA LYS A 30 60.93 20.05 -2.82
C LYS A 30 59.77 19.92 -1.82
N SER A 31 59.36 20.98 -1.13
CA SER A 31 58.16 20.94 -0.27
C SER A 31 56.89 20.98 -1.10
N GLU A 32 56.85 21.72 -2.21
CA GLU A 32 55.72 21.68 -3.15
C GLU A 32 55.59 20.33 -3.88
N LEU A 33 56.70 19.64 -4.15
CA LEU A 33 56.73 18.31 -4.77
C LEU A 33 56.23 17.16 -3.87
N LYS A 34 55.93 17.43 -2.59
CA LYS A 34 55.42 16.44 -1.62
C LYS A 34 54.05 16.79 -1.02
N ASN A 35 53.39 17.81 -1.54
CA ASN A 35 52.06 18.18 -1.11
C ASN A 35 51.00 17.28 -1.78
N PHE A 36 50.88 16.05 -1.28
CA PHE A 36 49.87 15.11 -1.75
C PHE A 36 48.54 15.44 -1.06
N ALA A 37 47.43 15.38 -1.81
CA ALA A 37 46.13 15.55 -1.21
C ALA A 37 45.86 14.44 -0.17
N PRO A 38 45.13 14.73 0.92
CA PRO A 38 44.70 13.70 1.87
C PRO A 38 43.95 12.56 1.17
N VAL A 39 44.04 11.34 1.67
CA VAL A 39 43.33 10.18 1.09
C VAL A 39 42.27 9.71 2.08
N PHE A 40 41.00 9.66 1.65
CA PHE A 40 39.94 9.05 2.44
C PHE A 40 40.17 7.54 2.55
N ALA A 41 40.17 7.01 3.77
CA ALA A 41 40.33 5.58 4.03
C ALA A 41 39.08 4.77 3.61
N GLN A 42 37.93 5.43 3.44
CA GLN A 42 36.68 4.82 3.02
C GLN A 42 36.35 5.19 1.57
N GLU A 43 36.28 4.20 0.68
CA GLU A 43 35.98 4.41 -0.74
C GLU A 43 34.46 4.36 -1.04
N ASN A 44 33.68 3.56 -0.30
CA ASN A 44 32.25 3.36 -0.52
C ASN A 44 31.44 3.71 0.73
N VAL A 45 31.15 4.99 0.91
CA VAL A 45 30.34 5.48 2.03
C VAL A 45 28.90 5.67 1.57
N THR A 46 27.95 5.07 2.30
CA THR A 46 26.50 5.27 2.07
C THR A 46 25.87 5.86 3.31
N PHE A 47 25.14 6.97 3.15
CA PHE A 47 24.33 7.57 4.19
C PHE A 47 22.89 7.05 4.05
N GLN A 48 22.47 6.22 5.01
CA GLN A 48 21.09 5.80 5.17
C GLN A 48 20.39 6.78 6.11
N VAL A 49 19.53 7.62 5.57
CA VAL A 49 18.90 8.74 6.29
C VAL A 49 17.39 8.63 6.23
N VAL A 50 16.70 9.00 7.32
CA VAL A 50 15.23 9.03 7.39
C VAL A 50 14.78 10.49 7.35
N ALA A 51 13.88 10.82 6.44
CA ALA A 51 13.32 12.15 6.30
C ALA A 51 12.62 12.59 7.59
N GLY A 52 12.89 13.81 8.04
CA GLY A 52 12.37 14.36 9.29
C GLY A 52 13.18 14.00 10.54
N GLU A 53 14.05 12.99 10.49
CA GLU A 53 14.92 12.61 11.61
C GLU A 53 16.29 13.31 11.55
N THR A 54 17.03 13.25 12.67
CA THR A 54 18.43 13.68 12.71
C THR A 54 19.33 12.48 12.47
N TYR A 55 20.07 12.50 11.38
CA TYR A 55 21.12 11.54 11.11
C TYR A 55 22.41 11.93 11.85
N ASN A 56 22.93 10.99 12.63
CA ASN A 56 24.27 11.08 13.20
C ASN A 56 25.09 9.94 12.61
N ALA A 57 26.17 10.26 11.90
CA ALA A 57 27.04 9.23 11.37
C ALA A 57 27.62 8.41 12.53
N LEU A 58 27.30 7.11 12.54
CA LEU A 58 27.87 6.16 13.51
C LEU A 58 29.37 5.93 13.31
N HIS A 59 29.90 6.33 12.14
CA HIS A 59 31.30 6.23 11.79
C HIS A 59 31.86 7.60 11.37
N THR A 60 33.02 7.92 11.91
CA THR A 60 33.78 9.12 11.56
C THR A 60 34.49 8.93 10.22
N LEU A 61 34.37 9.91 9.32
CA LEU A 61 35.18 9.94 8.10
C LEU A 61 36.65 10.07 8.48
N HIS A 62 37.51 9.27 7.86
CA HIS A 62 38.93 9.28 8.16
C HIS A 62 39.71 9.51 6.87
N ALA A 63 40.42 10.63 6.81
CA ALA A 63 41.44 10.86 5.81
C ALA A 63 42.82 10.78 6.48
N THR A 64 43.79 10.24 5.74
CA THR A 64 45.20 10.21 6.12
C THR A 64 46.02 11.07 5.17
N ASP A 65 47.07 11.66 5.69
CA ASP A 65 48.03 12.42 4.92
C ASP A 65 49.45 11.85 5.14
N ASP A 66 50.20 11.65 4.06
CA ASP A 66 51.54 11.04 4.09
C ASP A 66 52.59 12.02 4.67
N ASN A 67 52.29 13.31 4.67
CA ASN A 67 53.13 14.40 5.17
C ASN A 67 52.97 14.58 6.68
N GLY A 68 51.86 14.09 7.25
CA GLY A 68 51.50 14.24 8.66
C GLY A 68 50.86 15.59 8.98
N ASP A 69 50.31 16.29 7.98
CA ASP A 69 49.65 17.59 8.15
C ASP A 69 48.29 17.46 8.84
N ASN A 70 47.82 18.54 9.46
CA ASN A 70 46.56 18.54 10.17
C ASN A 70 45.38 18.68 9.19
N ILE A 71 44.56 17.65 9.09
CA ILE A 71 43.45 17.58 8.14
C ILE A 71 42.22 18.33 8.68
N THR A 72 41.56 19.05 7.79
CA THR A 72 40.28 19.73 8.05
C THR A 72 39.20 19.21 7.10
N TYR A 73 37.99 19.01 7.61
CA TYR A 73 36.84 18.56 6.82
C TYR A 73 35.86 19.70 6.54
N ALA A 74 35.25 19.70 5.36
CA ALA A 74 34.20 20.65 4.99
C ALA A 74 33.13 20.02 4.08
N ILE A 75 31.94 20.60 4.06
CA ILE A 75 30.90 20.27 3.09
C ILE A 75 31.06 21.21 1.89
N SER A 76 31.47 20.68 0.75
CA SER A 76 31.61 21.44 -0.49
C SER A 76 30.29 21.57 -1.27
N ALA A 77 29.42 20.57 -1.15
CA ALA A 77 28.07 20.59 -1.70
C ALA A 77 27.17 19.71 -0.85
N GLY A 78 25.93 20.13 -0.60
CA GLY A 78 24.98 19.37 0.19
C GLY A 78 23.81 20.21 0.71
N PRO A 79 22.86 19.55 1.40
CA PRO A 79 21.79 20.21 2.14
C PRO A 79 22.32 21.22 3.17
N SER A 80 21.55 22.27 3.48
CA SER A 80 21.92 23.31 4.44
C SER A 80 22.11 22.80 5.87
N GLU A 81 21.42 21.71 6.22
CA GLU A 81 21.43 21.10 7.55
C GLU A 81 22.54 20.06 7.71
N LEU A 82 23.28 19.76 6.64
CA LEU A 82 24.41 18.83 6.66
C LEU A 82 25.65 19.56 7.18
N SER A 83 26.31 18.96 8.17
CA SER A 83 27.56 19.47 8.73
C SER A 83 28.57 18.36 8.98
N VAL A 84 29.84 18.73 9.02
CA VAL A 84 30.95 17.83 9.37
C VAL A 84 31.81 18.49 10.43
N SER A 85 32.15 17.73 11.49
CA SER A 85 33.02 18.21 12.56
C SER A 85 34.49 18.18 12.16
N SER A 86 35.35 18.84 12.94
CA SER A 86 36.81 18.76 12.77
C SER A 86 37.37 17.34 12.94
N GLU A 87 36.63 16.46 13.63
CA GLU A 87 37.01 15.07 13.80
C GLU A 87 36.57 14.20 12.61
N GLY A 88 35.74 14.73 11.69
CA GLY A 88 35.18 13.97 10.56
C GLY A 88 33.81 13.34 10.84
N VAL A 89 33.14 13.75 11.94
CA VAL A 89 31.79 13.26 12.26
C VAL A 89 30.76 14.03 11.44
N VAL A 90 29.97 13.31 10.64
CA VAL A 90 28.91 13.90 9.82
C VAL A 90 27.59 13.89 10.59
N THR A 91 26.90 15.03 10.62
CA THR A 91 25.56 15.16 11.20
C THR A 91 24.65 15.87 10.22
N TRP A 92 23.38 15.47 10.17
CA TRP A 92 22.38 16.05 9.28
C TRP A 92 21.03 16.01 9.98
N GLY A 93 20.50 17.17 10.39
CA GLY A 93 19.27 17.17 11.17
C GLY A 93 18.56 18.51 11.29
N PRO A 94 17.23 18.55 11.06
CA PRO A 94 16.40 17.46 10.54
C PRO A 94 16.66 17.23 9.04
N VAL A 95 16.65 15.97 8.59
CA VAL A 95 16.82 15.60 7.18
C VAL A 95 15.61 16.08 6.38
N VAL A 96 15.82 17.07 5.50
CA VAL A 96 14.77 17.56 4.60
C VAL A 96 14.75 16.69 3.34
N TYR A 97 13.60 16.09 3.05
CA TYR A 97 13.41 15.31 1.81
C TYR A 97 13.50 16.23 0.58
N THR A 98 14.34 15.87 -0.38
CA THR A 98 14.54 16.61 -1.64
C THR A 98 14.78 15.63 -2.78
N ASP A 99 14.30 15.95 -3.98
CA ASP A 99 14.27 15.00 -5.11
C ASP A 99 15.56 14.89 -5.91
N ASN A 100 16.60 15.68 -5.61
CA ASN A 100 17.92 15.53 -6.25
C ASN A 100 18.95 16.43 -5.56
N ASN A 101 19.74 15.88 -4.65
CA ASN A 101 20.83 16.63 -4.02
C ASN A 101 22.16 15.91 -4.22
N THR A 102 23.25 16.65 -4.12
CA THR A 102 24.60 16.09 -4.20
C THR A 102 25.32 16.37 -2.90
N VAL A 103 25.90 15.34 -2.30
CA VAL A 103 26.75 15.49 -1.13
C VAL A 103 28.20 15.34 -1.57
N ILE A 104 29.01 16.37 -1.31
CA ILE A 104 30.45 16.35 -1.54
C ILE A 104 31.13 16.83 -0.26
N ILE A 105 31.93 15.95 0.34
CA ILE A 105 32.71 16.23 1.54
C ILE A 105 34.16 16.33 1.13
N THR A 106 34.84 17.38 1.57
CA THR A 106 36.25 17.59 1.29
C THR A 106 37.10 17.41 2.53
N ALA A 107 38.30 16.87 2.34
CA ALA A 107 39.36 16.83 3.33
C ALA A 107 40.55 17.64 2.78
N SER A 108 41.06 18.60 3.55
CA SER A 108 42.17 19.46 3.13
C SER A 108 43.22 19.60 4.23
N ASP A 109 44.49 19.59 3.82
CA ASP A 109 45.66 19.91 4.64
C ASP A 109 46.06 21.41 4.56
N GLY A 110 45.27 22.22 3.84
CA GLY A 110 45.52 23.64 3.59
C GLY A 110 46.25 23.94 2.27
N SER A 111 46.86 22.95 1.64
CA SER A 111 47.62 23.09 0.39
C SER A 111 47.03 22.24 -0.75
N ALA A 112 46.42 21.11 -0.43
CA ALA A 112 45.70 20.23 -1.34
C ALA A 112 44.37 19.75 -0.72
N THR A 113 43.49 19.23 -1.56
CA THR A 113 42.13 18.81 -1.15
C THR A 113 41.72 17.54 -1.86
N ALA A 114 41.17 16.58 -1.12
CA ALA A 114 40.47 15.43 -1.67
C ALA A 114 38.96 15.55 -1.45
N SER A 115 38.18 14.91 -2.32
CA SER A 115 36.72 14.94 -2.28
C SER A 115 36.16 13.52 -2.17
N LEU A 116 35.16 13.34 -1.31
CA LEU A 116 34.36 12.14 -1.15
C LEU A 116 32.92 12.45 -1.57
N SER A 117 32.38 11.64 -2.47
CA SER A 117 30.97 11.71 -2.89
C SER A 117 30.24 10.47 -2.39
N PRO A 118 29.69 10.49 -1.16
CA PRO A 118 28.95 9.35 -0.63
C PRO A 118 27.65 9.12 -1.40
N GLN A 119 27.18 7.87 -1.42
CA GLN A 119 25.81 7.60 -1.82
C GLN A 119 24.87 8.00 -0.68
N VAL A 120 23.70 8.54 -1.03
CA VAL A 120 22.65 8.92 -0.10
C VAL A 120 21.41 8.11 -0.43
N ALA A 121 21.03 7.24 0.50
CA ALA A 121 19.81 6.47 0.48
C ALA A 121 18.82 7.14 1.45
N ILE A 122 17.76 7.75 0.93
CA ILE A 122 16.76 8.45 1.74
C ILE A 122 15.49 7.63 1.91
N CYS A 123 15.08 7.47 3.16
CA CYS A 123 13.84 6.85 3.59
C CYS A 123 12.79 7.95 3.83
N ASN A 124 11.63 7.83 3.18
CA ASN A 124 10.54 8.82 3.32
C ASN A 124 9.16 8.13 3.41
N CYS A 125 9.11 6.94 4.02
CA CYS A 125 7.85 6.24 4.23
C CYS A 125 6.98 6.97 5.24
N GLN A 126 5.69 7.00 4.98
CA GLN A 126 4.64 7.56 5.82
C GLN A 126 3.85 6.43 6.49
N ASN A 127 2.96 6.79 7.42
CA ASN A 127 2.00 5.88 8.06
C ASN A 127 2.62 4.58 8.60
N GLU A 128 3.77 4.71 9.27
CA GLU A 128 4.52 3.60 9.87
C GLU A 128 5.07 2.58 8.85
N GLY A 129 5.18 2.96 7.58
CA GLY A 129 5.83 2.15 6.54
C GLY A 129 7.32 1.91 6.82
N VAL A 130 7.80 0.72 6.46
CA VAL A 130 9.17 0.26 6.76
C VAL A 130 10.07 0.41 5.53
N CYS A 131 11.17 1.15 5.70
CA CYS A 131 12.16 1.37 4.64
C CYS A 131 12.98 0.12 4.31
N GLN A 132 13.07 -0.19 3.02
CA GLN A 132 13.80 -1.36 2.50
C GLN A 132 15.20 -0.94 2.06
N TRP A 133 16.18 -1.13 2.96
CA TRP A 133 17.55 -0.65 2.76
C TRP A 133 18.42 -1.53 1.85
N GLU A 134 18.04 -2.79 1.66
CA GLU A 134 18.79 -3.77 0.87
C GLU A 134 18.52 -3.60 -0.63
N VAL A 135 18.90 -2.43 -1.15
CA VAL A 135 18.76 -2.06 -2.56
C VAL A 135 20.08 -1.56 -3.12
N THR A 136 20.34 -1.88 -4.38
CA THR A 136 21.51 -1.37 -5.10
C THR A 136 21.06 -0.27 -6.07
N SER A 137 21.81 0.82 -6.10
CA SER A 137 21.55 1.96 -6.98
C SER A 137 22.84 2.45 -7.59
N THR A 138 22.78 2.83 -8.87
CA THR A 138 23.88 3.50 -9.57
C THR A 138 23.86 5.01 -9.33
N SER A 139 22.81 5.54 -8.71
CA SER A 139 22.70 6.95 -8.36
C SER A 139 23.36 7.22 -7.01
N ASN A 140 24.03 8.37 -6.88
CA ASN A 140 24.54 8.84 -5.60
C ASN A 140 23.44 9.42 -4.70
N TRP A 141 22.22 9.59 -5.22
CA TRP A 141 21.06 10.03 -4.46
C TRP A 141 19.84 9.24 -4.92
N TYR A 142 19.21 8.50 -4.01
CA TYR A 142 18.03 7.71 -4.34
C TYR A 142 17.14 7.49 -3.11
N THR A 143 15.85 7.39 -3.37
CA THR A 143 14.85 7.04 -2.36
C THR A 143 14.77 5.53 -2.25
N VAL A 144 14.79 5.01 -1.02
CA VAL A 144 14.58 3.56 -0.79
C VAL A 144 13.08 3.25 -0.82
N PRO A 145 12.69 2.07 -1.34
CA PRO A 145 11.28 1.70 -1.39
C PRO A 145 10.72 1.44 0.00
N CYS A 146 9.41 1.62 0.12
CA CYS A 146 8.65 1.40 1.34
C CYS A 146 7.93 0.05 1.30
N GLN A 147 7.94 -0.65 2.43
CA GLN A 147 6.99 -1.71 2.71
C GLN A 147 5.86 -1.13 3.56
N CYS A 148 4.66 -1.06 2.99
CA CYS A 148 3.51 -0.43 3.63
C CYS A 148 2.84 -1.35 4.67
N THR A 149 2.27 -0.71 5.68
CA THR A 149 1.37 -1.30 6.67
C THR A 149 0.01 -1.63 6.01
N ALA A 150 -0.80 -2.47 6.66
CA ALA A 150 -2.07 -2.90 6.10
C ALA A 150 -2.98 -1.69 5.79
N GLY A 151 -3.64 -1.71 4.64
CA GLY A 151 -4.50 -0.62 4.17
C GLY A 151 -3.79 0.53 3.45
N TRP A 152 -2.46 0.66 3.51
CA TRP A 152 -1.71 1.73 2.84
C TRP A 152 -1.01 1.26 1.57
N THR A 153 -0.91 2.15 0.57
CA THR A 153 -0.23 1.93 -0.71
C THR A 153 0.51 3.19 -1.18
N GLY A 154 1.10 3.12 -2.37
CA GLY A 154 1.94 4.16 -2.96
C GLY A 154 3.42 3.99 -2.59
N ASP A 155 4.29 4.68 -3.33
CA ASP A 155 5.75 4.58 -3.16
C ASP A 155 6.22 4.99 -1.75
N LYS A 156 5.42 5.79 -1.04
CA LYS A 156 5.69 6.29 0.30
C LYS A 156 4.67 5.81 1.35
N CYS A 157 3.76 4.91 1.01
CA CYS A 157 2.68 4.46 1.90
C CYS A 157 1.76 5.60 2.38
N ASP A 158 1.56 6.61 1.53
CA ASP A 158 0.75 7.81 1.79
C ASP A 158 -0.63 7.78 1.15
N GLU A 159 -0.92 6.73 0.39
CA GLU A 159 -2.21 6.53 -0.28
C GLU A 159 -3.02 5.45 0.44
N ASP A 160 -4.30 5.72 0.60
CA ASP A 160 -5.28 4.74 1.09
C ASP A 160 -5.52 3.70 0.01
N ILE A 161 -5.53 2.41 0.36
CA ILE A 161 -5.92 1.36 -0.59
C ILE A 161 -7.40 1.49 -0.86
N ASP A 162 -7.78 1.75 -2.12
CA ASP A 162 -9.16 1.62 -2.58
C ASP A 162 -9.51 0.13 -2.70
N GLY A 163 -10.04 -0.44 -1.63
CA GLY A 163 -10.49 -1.82 -1.55
C GLY A 163 -11.66 -2.12 -2.49
N CYS A 164 -12.36 -1.08 -2.98
CA CYS A 164 -13.49 -1.20 -3.89
C CYS A 164 -13.12 -1.03 -5.37
N ALA A 165 -11.86 -0.74 -5.71
CA ALA A 165 -11.41 -0.44 -7.07
C ALA A 165 -11.76 -1.54 -8.09
N GLU A 166 -11.66 -2.80 -7.68
CA GLU A 166 -11.93 -3.97 -8.52
C GLU A 166 -13.37 -4.51 -8.38
N ALA A 167 -14.27 -3.73 -7.77
CA ALA A 167 -15.66 -4.10 -7.51
C ALA A 167 -15.81 -5.52 -6.90
N PRO A 168 -15.20 -5.78 -5.72
CA PRO A 168 -15.17 -7.12 -5.13
C PRO A 168 -16.54 -7.59 -4.60
N CYS A 169 -17.51 -6.68 -4.41
CA CYS A 169 -18.81 -6.99 -3.84
C CYS A 169 -19.86 -7.29 -4.90
N PHE A 170 -20.82 -8.14 -4.56
CA PHE A 170 -21.93 -8.51 -5.43
C PHE A 170 -22.87 -7.33 -5.72
N THR A 171 -23.13 -6.48 -4.71
CA THR A 171 -23.98 -5.29 -4.82
C THR A 171 -23.18 -4.01 -4.61
N ALA A 172 -23.11 -3.52 -3.37
CA ALA A 172 -22.44 -2.30 -2.99
C ALA A 172 -21.19 -2.62 -2.18
N CYS A 173 -20.16 -1.82 -2.42
CA CYS A 173 -18.87 -1.88 -1.75
C CYS A 173 -18.67 -0.57 -0.99
N SER A 174 -18.27 -0.70 0.27
CA SER A 174 -17.82 0.41 1.10
C SER A 174 -16.34 0.25 1.38
N ASP A 175 -15.56 1.23 0.97
CA ASP A 175 -14.13 1.27 1.18
C ASP A 175 -13.79 1.49 2.67
N VAL A 176 -12.81 0.75 3.19
CA VAL A 176 -12.38 0.87 4.58
C VAL A 176 -11.09 1.67 4.63
N LEU A 177 -11.14 2.84 5.28
CA LEU A 177 -9.96 3.66 5.54
C LEU A 177 -8.82 2.83 6.13
N ALA A 178 -7.60 3.01 5.64
CA ALA A 178 -6.39 2.28 6.04
C ALA A 178 -6.20 2.22 7.56
N SER A 179 -6.45 3.34 8.24
CA SER A 179 -6.39 3.45 9.72
C SER A 179 -7.34 2.51 10.48
N LYS A 180 -8.29 1.87 9.79
CA LYS A 180 -9.30 0.97 10.34
C LYS A 180 -9.20 -0.46 9.82
N VAL A 181 -8.31 -0.74 8.88
CA VAL A 181 -8.15 -2.07 8.28
C VAL A 181 -7.74 -3.11 9.33
N GLU A 182 -6.86 -2.79 10.26
CA GLU A 182 -6.47 -3.75 11.32
C GLU A 182 -7.63 -4.08 12.29
N GLU A 183 -8.53 -3.13 12.53
CA GLU A 183 -9.71 -3.34 13.40
C GLU A 183 -10.80 -4.18 12.68
N GLN A 184 -10.97 -3.96 11.37
CA GLN A 184 -12.03 -4.59 10.56
C GLN A 184 -11.58 -5.91 9.90
N GLY A 185 -10.28 -6.11 9.74
CA GLY A 185 -9.68 -7.29 9.09
C GLY A 185 -9.82 -7.33 7.57
N SER A 186 -10.22 -6.24 6.92
CA SER A 186 -10.43 -6.13 5.47
C SER A 186 -10.30 -4.68 5.00
N GLU A 187 -9.81 -4.48 3.77
CA GLU A 187 -9.73 -3.18 3.09
C GLU A 187 -11.09 -2.70 2.54
N PHE A 188 -12.10 -3.56 2.49
CA PHE A 188 -13.46 -3.21 2.06
C PHE A 188 -14.53 -3.98 2.84
N ILE A 189 -15.76 -3.47 2.82
CA ILE A 189 -16.95 -4.10 3.37
C ILE A 189 -18.03 -4.19 2.29
N CYS A 190 -18.60 -5.38 2.10
CA CYS A 190 -19.73 -5.59 1.20
C CYS A 190 -21.06 -5.47 1.94
N ASP A 191 -22.06 -4.93 1.25
CA ASP A 191 -23.44 -4.99 1.70
C ASP A 191 -23.94 -6.45 1.73
N PRO A 192 -24.95 -6.76 2.56
CA PRO A 192 -25.57 -8.09 2.57
C PRO A 192 -26.15 -8.48 1.21
N CYS A 193 -26.26 -9.79 0.98
CA CYS A 193 -26.90 -10.30 -0.21
C CYS A 193 -28.36 -9.82 -0.32
N PRO A 194 -28.85 -9.53 -1.55
CA PRO A 194 -30.25 -9.22 -1.79
C PRO A 194 -31.19 -10.29 -1.26
N ALA A 195 -32.45 -9.93 -0.98
CA ALA A 195 -33.47 -10.89 -0.54
C ALA A 195 -33.61 -12.06 -1.53
N GLY A 196 -33.75 -13.27 -0.99
CA GLY A 196 -33.80 -14.52 -1.77
C GLY A 196 -32.41 -15.10 -2.11
N LEU A 197 -31.34 -14.38 -1.82
CA LEU A 197 -29.97 -14.88 -1.92
C LEU A 197 -29.32 -15.00 -0.54
N ASP A 198 -28.30 -15.83 -0.42
CA ASP A 198 -27.49 -16.04 0.77
C ASP A 198 -26.00 -16.02 0.43
N GLY A 199 -25.15 -15.73 1.42
CA GLY A 199 -23.70 -15.54 1.22
C GLY A 199 -23.09 -14.44 2.09
N ASP A 200 -21.87 -14.03 1.73
CA ASP A 200 -21.04 -13.07 2.49
C ASP A 200 -21.04 -11.66 1.88
N GLY A 201 -21.86 -11.40 0.86
CA GLY A 201 -21.91 -10.13 0.13
C GLY A 201 -20.84 -9.98 -0.96
N VAL A 202 -19.75 -10.75 -0.89
CA VAL A 202 -18.78 -10.94 -1.99
C VAL A 202 -19.36 -11.92 -2.99
N SER A 203 -19.83 -13.06 -2.48
CA SER A 203 -20.48 -14.11 -3.26
C SER A 203 -21.87 -14.37 -2.73
N CYS A 204 -22.88 -14.09 -3.56
CA CYS A 204 -24.28 -14.37 -3.26
C CYS A 204 -24.79 -15.51 -4.15
N TYR A 205 -25.46 -16.48 -3.52
CA TYR A 205 -26.05 -17.63 -4.20
C TYR A 205 -27.55 -17.72 -3.90
N ASP A 206 -28.25 -18.37 -4.80
CA ASP A 206 -29.69 -18.55 -4.72
C ASP A 206 -30.10 -19.45 -3.54
N VAL A 207 -31.08 -19.00 -2.76
CA VAL A 207 -31.70 -19.82 -1.72
C VAL A 207 -32.86 -20.57 -2.33
N ASN A 208 -32.81 -21.89 -2.32
CA ASN A 208 -33.94 -22.67 -2.82
C ASN A 208 -35.05 -22.76 -1.77
N GLU A 209 -36.01 -21.86 -1.84
CA GLU A 209 -37.13 -21.83 -0.89
C GLU A 209 -38.07 -23.03 -1.05
N CYS A 210 -38.05 -23.71 -2.21
CA CYS A 210 -38.84 -24.94 -2.41
C CYS A 210 -38.41 -26.11 -1.51
N LEU A 211 -37.24 -26.01 -0.85
CA LEU A 211 -36.76 -26.98 0.13
C LEU A 211 -37.26 -26.71 1.56
N THR A 212 -38.01 -25.63 1.77
CA THR A 212 -38.67 -25.34 3.05
C THR A 212 -39.99 -26.10 3.17
N GLU A 213 -40.58 -26.13 4.37
CA GLU A 213 -41.87 -26.79 4.60
C GLU A 213 -43.03 -25.96 4.03
N GLU A 214 -43.86 -26.58 3.17
CA GLU A 214 -45.05 -25.99 2.53
C GLU A 214 -44.85 -24.58 1.91
N PRO A 215 -43.90 -24.41 0.96
CA PRO A 215 -43.60 -23.11 0.34
C PRO A 215 -44.74 -22.59 -0.55
N CYS A 216 -45.56 -23.50 -1.08
CA CYS A 216 -46.75 -23.26 -1.88
C CYS A 216 -47.90 -24.11 -1.35
N GLU A 217 -48.64 -23.61 -0.36
CA GLU A 217 -49.79 -24.32 0.22
C GLU A 217 -50.81 -24.67 -0.88
N HIS A 218 -51.17 -25.94 -1.00
CA HIS A 218 -52.04 -26.50 -2.06
C HIS A 218 -51.53 -26.30 -3.52
N GLY A 219 -50.21 -26.20 -3.71
CA GLY A 219 -49.59 -26.05 -5.03
C GLY A 219 -48.25 -26.79 -5.20
N LEU A 220 -47.64 -26.58 -6.37
CA LEU A 220 -46.29 -27.00 -6.71
C LEU A 220 -45.36 -25.78 -6.67
N CYS A 221 -44.14 -25.99 -6.16
CA CYS A 221 -43.10 -24.97 -6.08
C CYS A 221 -42.05 -25.16 -7.18
N GLU A 222 -41.70 -24.07 -7.87
CA GLU A 222 -40.58 -24.00 -8.81
C GLU A 222 -39.58 -22.94 -8.34
N ASN A 223 -38.34 -23.35 -8.09
CA ASN A 223 -37.29 -22.46 -7.62
C ASN A 223 -36.79 -21.55 -8.76
N THR A 224 -36.54 -20.27 -8.48
CA THR A 224 -36.01 -19.30 -9.44
C THR A 224 -34.86 -18.50 -8.82
N ALA A 225 -34.09 -17.76 -9.61
CA ALA A 225 -33.02 -16.95 -9.04
C ALA A 225 -33.59 -15.78 -8.20
N GLY A 226 -33.32 -15.79 -6.90
CA GLY A 226 -33.71 -14.79 -5.90
C GLY A 226 -35.16 -14.88 -5.42
N SER A 227 -35.89 -15.96 -5.77
CA SER A 227 -37.28 -16.20 -5.37
C SER A 227 -37.74 -17.59 -5.83
N PHE A 228 -39.01 -17.90 -5.65
CA PHE A 228 -39.68 -19.06 -6.25
C PHE A 228 -41.04 -18.67 -6.83
N LEU A 229 -41.62 -19.59 -7.62
CA LEU A 229 -42.96 -19.50 -8.18
C LEU A 229 -43.84 -20.65 -7.68
N CYS A 230 -45.12 -20.34 -7.44
CA CYS A 230 -46.13 -21.33 -7.08
C CYS A 230 -47.12 -21.54 -8.22
N SER A 231 -47.41 -22.79 -8.55
CA SER A 231 -48.50 -23.17 -9.44
C SER A 231 -49.54 -24.00 -8.69
N CYS A 232 -50.80 -23.62 -8.76
CA CYS A 232 -51.86 -24.25 -7.95
C CYS A 232 -52.32 -25.59 -8.52
N ASN A 233 -52.66 -26.51 -7.61
CA ASN A 233 -53.32 -27.76 -7.97
C ASN A 233 -54.72 -27.47 -8.54
N GLU A 234 -55.29 -28.46 -9.23
CA GLU A 234 -56.67 -28.38 -9.72
C GLU A 234 -57.66 -28.11 -8.56
N GLY A 235 -58.68 -27.29 -8.80
CA GLY A 235 -59.59 -26.81 -7.76
C GLY A 235 -59.11 -25.57 -7.00
N PHE A 236 -57.87 -25.12 -7.23
CA PHE A 236 -57.31 -23.92 -6.59
C PHE A 236 -56.86 -22.87 -7.61
N ALA A 237 -56.87 -21.60 -7.20
CA ALA A 237 -56.39 -20.46 -7.96
C ALA A 237 -55.32 -19.69 -7.18
N LEU A 238 -54.34 -19.15 -7.91
CA LEU A 238 -53.24 -18.40 -7.29
C LEU A 238 -53.78 -17.13 -6.63
N GLY A 239 -53.46 -16.98 -5.35
CA GLY A 239 -53.81 -15.83 -4.54
C GLY A 239 -53.10 -14.54 -4.98
N PRO A 240 -53.54 -13.38 -4.47
CA PRO A 240 -52.93 -12.09 -4.80
C PRO A 240 -51.50 -11.92 -4.26
N ASP A 241 -51.08 -12.76 -3.32
CA ASP A 241 -49.70 -12.85 -2.83
C ASP A 241 -48.78 -13.62 -3.80
N GLY A 242 -49.34 -14.26 -4.83
CA GLY A 242 -48.60 -15.06 -5.80
C GLY A 242 -48.00 -16.35 -5.24
N ARG A 243 -48.41 -16.75 -4.02
CA ARG A 243 -47.80 -17.87 -3.27
C ARG A 243 -48.85 -18.84 -2.73
N SER A 244 -49.96 -18.32 -2.22
CA SER A 244 -51.03 -19.15 -1.65
C SER A 244 -51.98 -19.62 -2.75
N CYS A 245 -52.34 -20.90 -2.73
CA CYS A 245 -53.39 -21.42 -3.60
C CYS A 245 -54.73 -21.41 -2.86
N LEU A 246 -55.63 -20.57 -3.33
CA LEU A 246 -56.95 -20.36 -2.74
C LEU A 246 -57.97 -21.26 -3.43
N ASP A 247 -58.79 -21.93 -2.63
CA ASP A 247 -59.88 -22.77 -3.12
C ASP A 247 -60.81 -22.01 -4.07
N ILE A 248 -61.10 -22.62 -5.23
CA ILE A 248 -62.02 -22.06 -6.21
C ILE A 248 -63.43 -22.45 -5.79
N ASN A 249 -64.24 -21.46 -5.40
CA ASN A 249 -65.62 -21.78 -5.05
C ASN A 249 -66.49 -22.05 -6.29
N GLU A 250 -66.64 -23.30 -6.69
CA GLU A 250 -67.38 -23.66 -7.90
C GLU A 250 -68.88 -23.37 -7.76
N CYS A 251 -69.42 -23.45 -6.54
CA CYS A 251 -70.81 -23.12 -6.23
C CYS A 251 -71.13 -21.63 -6.48
N LEU A 252 -70.24 -20.73 -6.09
CA LEU A 252 -70.40 -19.28 -6.31
C LEU A 252 -70.15 -18.90 -7.77
N LEU A 253 -69.24 -19.59 -8.45
CA LEU A 253 -68.89 -19.33 -9.83
C LEU A 253 -69.83 -20.02 -10.84
N ASN A 254 -70.79 -20.82 -10.37
CA ASN A 254 -71.61 -21.73 -11.19
C ASN A 254 -70.75 -22.60 -12.13
N LYS A 255 -69.60 -23.07 -11.64
CA LYS A 255 -68.67 -23.97 -12.34
C LYS A 255 -68.78 -25.40 -11.79
N HIS A 256 -69.98 -25.82 -11.45
CA HIS A 256 -70.27 -27.12 -10.88
C HIS A 256 -71.22 -27.91 -11.78
N ASP A 257 -71.14 -29.23 -11.72
CA ASP A 257 -71.98 -30.15 -12.48
C ASP A 257 -73.17 -30.66 -11.65
N CYS A 258 -73.50 -30.02 -10.52
CA CYS A 258 -74.66 -30.37 -9.71
C CYS A 258 -75.98 -30.30 -10.49
N ASN A 259 -76.79 -31.36 -10.39
CA ASN A 259 -78.12 -31.42 -10.99
C ASN A 259 -79.06 -30.35 -10.43
N GLU A 260 -80.05 -29.88 -11.19
CA GLU A 260 -81.05 -28.87 -10.74
C GLU A 260 -81.78 -29.27 -9.42
N LYS A 261 -81.93 -30.57 -9.17
CA LYS A 261 -82.56 -31.12 -7.94
C LYS A 261 -81.59 -31.27 -6.76
N SER A 262 -80.33 -30.93 -6.94
CA SER A 262 -79.29 -30.97 -5.91
C SER A 262 -78.88 -29.56 -5.44
N VAL A 263 -78.13 -29.50 -4.35
CA VAL A 263 -77.53 -28.31 -3.76
C VAL A 263 -76.01 -28.49 -3.82
N CYS A 264 -75.33 -27.49 -4.38
CA CYS A 264 -73.87 -27.42 -4.38
C CYS A 264 -73.38 -26.93 -3.00
N THR A 265 -72.44 -27.65 -2.42
CA THR A 265 -71.69 -27.26 -1.23
C THR A 265 -70.22 -27.22 -1.57
N ASN A 266 -69.59 -26.08 -1.36
CA ASN A 266 -68.16 -25.92 -1.61
C ASN A 266 -67.33 -26.73 -0.61
N THR A 267 -66.27 -27.37 -1.08
CA THR A 267 -65.29 -28.10 -0.27
C THR A 267 -63.89 -27.64 -0.65
N GLU A 268 -62.87 -27.97 0.14
CA GLU A 268 -61.50 -27.58 -0.19
C GLU A 268 -60.98 -28.37 -1.40
N GLY A 269 -60.64 -27.66 -2.48
CA GLY A 269 -60.18 -28.19 -3.76
C GLY A 269 -61.28 -28.75 -4.66
N SER A 270 -62.56 -28.64 -4.29
CA SER A 270 -63.68 -29.19 -5.09
C SER A 270 -65.06 -28.76 -4.57
N TYR A 271 -66.12 -29.39 -5.06
CA TYR A 271 -67.48 -29.22 -4.56
C TYR A 271 -68.21 -30.57 -4.41
N GLU A 272 -69.17 -30.61 -3.49
CA GLU A 272 -70.08 -31.74 -3.31
C GLU A 272 -71.52 -31.35 -3.64
N CYS A 273 -72.23 -32.23 -4.36
CA CYS A 273 -73.65 -32.06 -4.65
C CYS A 273 -74.48 -32.96 -3.74
N THR A 274 -75.50 -32.41 -3.08
CA THR A 274 -76.40 -33.17 -2.21
C THR A 274 -77.86 -32.98 -2.61
N CYS A 275 -78.69 -34.03 -2.56
CA CYS A 275 -80.11 -33.89 -2.93
C CYS A 275 -80.84 -32.96 -1.98
N LYS A 276 -81.70 -32.09 -2.53
CA LYS A 276 -82.65 -31.30 -1.74
C LYS A 276 -83.53 -32.25 -0.91
N SER A 277 -83.65 -31.98 0.39
CA SER A 277 -84.32 -32.85 1.37
C SER A 277 -85.68 -33.36 0.90
N GLY A 278 -85.85 -34.69 0.91
CA GLY A 278 -87.12 -35.37 0.61
C GLY A 278 -87.23 -36.00 -0.78
N THR A 279 -86.16 -36.04 -1.59
CA THR A 279 -86.17 -36.70 -2.91
C THR A 279 -84.91 -37.52 -3.18
N SER A 280 -85.06 -38.72 -3.76
CA SER A 280 -83.97 -39.43 -4.45
C SER A 280 -83.72 -38.72 -5.79
N CYS A 281 -82.51 -38.23 -6.01
CA CYS A 281 -82.13 -37.47 -7.20
C CYS A 281 -80.78 -37.96 -7.75
N ASN A 282 -80.50 -37.72 -9.03
CA ASN A 282 -79.13 -37.82 -9.54
C ASN A 282 -78.36 -36.57 -9.05
N LEU A 283 -77.18 -36.76 -8.47
CA LEU A 283 -76.40 -35.69 -7.85
C LEU A 283 -75.76 -34.78 -8.89
N TYR A 284 -75.32 -35.37 -10.00
CA TYR A 284 -74.62 -34.67 -11.07
C TYR A 284 -75.47 -34.66 -12.35
N ALA A 285 -75.26 -33.67 -13.20
CA ALA A 285 -75.83 -33.62 -14.54
C ALA A 285 -75.21 -34.74 -15.41
N GLU A 286 -75.99 -35.29 -16.34
CA GLU A 286 -75.52 -36.25 -17.35
C GLU A 286 -74.94 -35.52 -18.58
#